data_AF-A0A8I2K7A3-F1
#
_entry.id   AF-A0A8I2K7A3-F1
#
_cell.length_a   1.000
_cell.length_b   1.000
_cell.length_c   1.000
_cell.angle_alpha   90.00
_cell.angle_beta   90.00
_cell.angle_gamma   90.00
#
_symmetry.space_group_name_H-M   'P 1'
#
loop_
_entity.id
_entity.type
_entity.pdbx_description
1 polymer ?
#
loop_
_entity_poly.entity_id
_entity_poly.type
_entity_poly.pdbx_seq_one_letter_code
_entity_poly.pdbx_strand_id
1 'polypeptide(L)' 'KKVDVVETQKSLVMDKDELLKMKNIEFSIPYPVSQKGKYYFDVVIEDKNSTAKYRNFVSHKV' A
#
# COMPACT_ATOMS: atom_id res chain seq x y z
N LYS A 1 -7.09 -24.54 2.63
CA LYS A 1 -6.86 -23.63 1.48
C LYS A 1 -5.60 -22.83 1.77
N LYS A 2 -4.57 -22.93 0.93
CA LYS A 2 -3.31 -22.19 1.10
C LYS A 2 -3.58 -20.75 0.66
N VAL A 3 -3.46 -19.79 1.59
CA VAL A 3 -3.52 -18.37 1.26
C VAL A 3 -2.09 -17.98 0.93
N ASP A 4 -1.81 -17.74 -0.34
CA ASP A 4 -0.51 -17.18 -0.73
C ASP A 4 -0.48 -15.73 -0.23
N VAL A 5 0.44 -15.46 0.70
CA VAL A 5 0.69 -14.12 1.23
C VAL A 5 1.87 -13.56 0.44
N VAL A 6 1.61 -12.54 -0.36
CA VAL A 6 2.64 -11.81 -1.11
C VAL A 6 2.87 -10.48 -0.41
N GLU A 7 4.06 -10.29 0.16
CA GLU A 7 4.46 -9.03 0.76
C GLU A 7 5.24 -8.19 -0.26
N THR A 8 4.84 -6.94 -0.48
CA THR A 8 5.53 -6.01 -1.37
C THR A 8 5.78 -4.72 -0.61
N GLN A 9 7.05 -4.33 -0.50
CA GLN A 9 7.45 -3.10 0.18
C GLN A 9 7.93 -2.09 -0.88
N LYS A 10 7.38 -0.89 -0.85
CA LYS A 10 7.88 0.26 -1.62
C LYS A 10 8.24 1.39 -0.66
N SER A 11 9.42 1.98 -0.85
CA SER A 11 9.84 3.17 -0.11
C SER A 11 9.88 4.37 -1.06
N LEU A 12 9.18 5.43 -0.69
CA LEU A 12 9.29 6.73 -1.33
C LEU A 12 10.07 7.65 -0.38
N VAL A 13 11.11 8.30 -0.90
CA VAL A 13 11.89 9.30 -0.16
C VAL A 13 11.70 10.62 -0.89
N MET A 14 11.11 11.60 -0.22
CA MET A 14 10.89 12.94 -0.74
C MET A 14 11.17 13.96 0.35
N ASP A 15 11.54 15.16 -0.07
CA ASP A 15 11.75 16.27 0.85
C ASP A 15 10.42 16.77 1.44
N LYS A 16 10.49 17.26 2.68
CA LYS A 16 9.32 17.67 3.48
C LYS A 16 8.46 18.72 2.77
N ASP A 17 9.10 19.68 2.10
CA ASP A 17 8.39 20.76 1.40
C ASP A 17 7.67 20.29 0.14
N GLU A 18 8.14 19.19 -0.48
CA GLU A 18 7.47 18.60 -1.64
C GLU A 18 6.25 17.78 -1.22
N LEU A 19 6.37 17.04 -0.11
CA LEU A 19 5.26 16.28 0.47
C LEU A 19 4.11 17.20 0.93
N LEU A 20 4.43 18.34 1.53
CA LEU A 20 3.44 19.32 1.96
C LEU A 20 2.73 20.03 0.79
N LYS A 21 3.38 20.13 -0.37
CA LYS A 21 2.79 20.71 -1.59
C LYS A 21 1.92 19.72 -2.35
N MET A 22 2.14 18.41 -2.18
CA MET A 22 1.28 17.39 -2.76
C MET A 22 -0.06 17.36 -2.02
N LYS A 23 -1.14 17.76 -2.70
CA LYS A 23 -2.50 17.63 -2.17
C LYS A 23 -2.88 16.18 -1.90
N ASN A 24 -2.42 15.25 -2.74
CA ASN A 24 -2.64 13.82 -2.64
C ASN A 24 -1.33 13.09 -2.94
N ILE A 25 -0.97 12.10 -2.12
CA ILE A 25 0.11 11.15 -2.41
C ILE A 25 -0.53 9.89 -2.97
N GLU A 26 -0.25 9.58 -4.24
CA GLU A 26 -0.76 8.39 -4.90
C GLU A 26 0.33 7.32 -5.00
N PHE A 27 0.04 6.14 -4.45
CA PHE A 27 0.90 4.96 -4.59
C PHE A 27 0.23 3.94 -5.50
N SER A 28 0.88 3.62 -6.63
CA SER A 28 0.45 2.53 -7.50
C SER A 28 1.26 1.26 -7.22
N ILE A 29 0.58 0.22 -6.77
CA ILE A 29 1.15 -1.12 -6.55
C ILE A 29 0.58 -2.04 -7.63
N PRO A 30 1.31 -2.26 -8.75
CA PRO A 30 0.85 -3.15 -9.80
C PRO A 30 0.87 -4.60 -9.28
N TYR A 31 -0.31 -5.17 -9.02
CA TYR A 31 -0.44 -6.56 -8.62
C TYR A 31 -1.06 -7.39 -9.76
N PRO A 32 -0.29 -8.29 -10.40
CA PRO A 32 -0.82 -9.14 -11.47
C PRO A 32 -1.78 -10.18 -10.89
N VAL A 33 -3.07 -9.98 -11.16
CA VAL A 33 -4.13 -10.92 -10.77
C VAL A 33 -4.15 -12.10 -11.74
N SER A 34 -3.54 -13.22 -11.33
CA SER A 34 -3.40 -14.42 -12.16
C SER A 34 -4.65 -15.32 -12.17
N GLN A 35 -5.57 -15.13 -11.22
CA GLN A 35 -6.78 -15.95 -11.09
C GLN A 35 -8.01 -15.08 -10.80
N LYS A 36 -9.19 -15.52 -11.25
CA LYS A 36 -10.45 -14.87 -10.87
C LYS A 36 -10.75 -15.14 -9.40
N GLY A 37 -11.19 -14.13 -8.67
CA GLY A 37 -11.40 -14.28 -7.24
C GLY A 37 -11.52 -12.97 -6.48
N LYS A 38 -11.77 -13.11 -5.17
CA LYS A 38 -11.78 -11.98 -4.24
C LYS A 38 -10.41 -11.86 -3.59
N TYR A 39 -9.77 -10.73 -3.82
CA TYR A 39 -8.48 -10.35 -3.26
C TYR A 39 -8.70 -9.44 -2.06
N TYR A 40 -7.85 -9.62 -1.05
CA TYR A 40 -7.83 -8.81 0.16
C TYR A 40 -6.43 -8.22 0.30
N PHE A 41 -6.38 -6.90 0.41
CA PHE A 41 -5.17 -6.12 0.58
C PHE A 41 -5.17 -5.50 1.96
N ASP A 42 -4.09 -5.73 2.70
CA ASP A 42 -3.81 -5.06 3.95
C ASP A 42 -2.73 -4.01 3.68
N VAL A 43 -3.12 -2.75 3.70
CA VAL A 43 -2.25 -1.63 3.38
C VAL A 43 -1.80 -0.99 4.69
N VAL A 44 -0.50 -1.05 4.96
CA VAL A 44 0.12 -0.42 6.13
C VAL A 44 1.08 0.65 5.65
N ILE A 45 0.86 1.89 6.11
CA ILE A 45 1.76 3.03 5.90
C ILE A 45 2.37 3.36 7.25
N GLU A 46 3.71 3.33 7.30
CA GLU A 46 4.49 3.65 8.49
C GLU A 46 5.41 4.83 8.18
N ASP A 47 5.33 5.87 8.99
CA ASP A 47 6.31 6.94 8.96
C ASP A 47 7.58 6.45 9.67
N LYS A 48 8.73 6.45 8.97
CA LYS A 48 9.99 5.99 9.56
C LYS A 48 10.48 6.85 10.72
N ASN A 49 10.04 8.10 10.80
CA ASN A 49 10.48 9.06 11.81
C ASN A 49 9.46 9.23 12.95
N SER A 50 8.36 8.48 12.93
CA SER A 50 7.28 8.57 13.91
C SER A 50 6.77 7.18 14.28
N THR A 51 6.14 7.03 15.44
CA THR A 51 5.43 5.79 15.79
C THR A 51 4.04 5.70 15.16
N ALA A 52 3.65 6.71 14.37
CA ALA A 52 2.36 6.74 13.69
C ALA A 52 2.29 5.70 12.57
N LYS A 53 1.26 4.84 12.65
CA LYS A 53 0.94 3.85 11.62
C LYS A 53 -0.48 4.07 11.14
N TYR A 54 -0.66 4.10 9.83
CA TYR A 54 -1.96 4.08 9.20
C TYR A 54 -2.17 2.71 8.55
N ARG A 55 -3.29 2.06 8.86
CA ARG A 55 -3.63 0.74 8.32
C ARG A 55 -5.03 0.77 7.72
N ASN A 56 -5.17 0.24 6.51
CA ASN A 56 -6.44 0.17 5.82
C ASN A 56 -6.59 -1.17 5.10
N PHE A 57 -7.82 -1.66 5.00
CA PHE A 57 -8.15 -2.93 4.36
C PHE A 57 -8.97 -2.67 3.10
N VAL A 58 -8.44 -3.11 1.97
CA VAL A 58 -9.11 -2.96 0.67
C VAL A 58 -9.42 -4.34 0.12
N SER A 59 -10.65 -4.58 -0.33
CA SER A 59 -10.99 -5.80 -1.04
C SER A 59 -11.35 -5.50 -2.47
N HIS A 60 -10.84 -6.30 -3.39
CA HIS A 60 -11.11 -6.15 -4.82
C HIS A 60 -11.53 -7.50 -5.41
N LYS A 61 -12.58 -7.51 -6.23
CA LYS A 61 -13.07 -8.71 -6.90
C LYS A 61 -12.73 -8.60 -8.38
N VAL A 62 -11.96 -9.58 -8.88
CA VAL A 62 -11.58 -9.72 -10.28
C VAL A 62 -12.29 -10.92 -10.89
#